data_AF-A0AAU4QA58-F1
#
_entry.id   AF-A0AAU4QA58-F1
#
_cell.length_a   1.000
_cell.length_b   1.000
_cell.length_c   1.000
_cell.angle_alpha   90.00
_cell.angle_beta   90.00
_cell.angle_gamma   90.00
#
_symmetry.space_group_name_H-M   'P 1'
#
loop_
_entity.id
_entity.type
_entity.pdbx_description
1 polymer ?
#
loop_
_entity_poly.entity_id
_entity_poly.type
_entity_poly.pdbx_seq_one_letter_code
_entity_poly.pdbx_strand_id
1 'polypeptide(L)'
;MNPTTADSTGGLLRTFLTNPAALFTPALDAGTAFLTTAWPWIAPTAVIGVGGVLGLRRIVHRRRQRALTQGAHLVTVLAPPTVPERGGQVLWAQLSGLLRPWYQRLLHGQPHLAFEYAWTSDGLTVRV
;
A
#
# COMPACT_ATOMS: atom_id res chain seq x y z
N MET A 1 -34.09 -26.06 -36.04
CA MET A 1 -34.00 -26.56 -34.65
C MET A 1 -32.83 -27.54 -34.62
N ASN A 2 -31.67 -27.16 -34.08
CA ASN A 2 -30.41 -27.85 -34.31
C ASN A 2 -29.99 -28.64 -33.04
N PRO A 3 -30.08 -29.97 -33.00
CA PRO A 3 -29.69 -30.77 -31.84
C PRO A 3 -28.23 -31.22 -31.99
N THR A 4 -27.27 -30.35 -31.71
CA THR A 4 -25.83 -30.72 -31.82
C THR A 4 -24.95 -30.22 -30.68
N THR A 5 -25.50 -29.41 -29.75
CA THR A 5 -24.72 -28.87 -28.61
C THR A 5 -24.80 -29.72 -27.35
N ALA A 6 -25.80 -30.59 -27.21
CA ALA A 6 -25.98 -31.40 -25.99
C ALA A 6 -25.03 -32.61 -25.91
N ASP A 7 -24.73 -33.25 -27.05
CA ASP A 7 -23.89 -34.45 -27.10
C ASP A 7 -22.41 -34.17 -26.81
N SER A 8 -21.90 -32.98 -27.20
CA SER A 8 -20.51 -32.60 -26.99
C SER A 8 -20.19 -32.35 -25.51
N THR A 9 -21.11 -31.72 -24.77
CA THR A 9 -20.97 -31.51 -23.31
C THR A 9 -21.04 -32.84 -22.54
N GLY A 10 -21.92 -33.76 -22.96
CA GLY A 10 -22.01 -35.10 -22.39
C GLY A 10 -20.73 -35.93 -22.58
N GLY A 11 -20.10 -35.83 -23.75
CA GLY A 11 -18.81 -36.46 -24.03
C GLY A 11 -17.65 -35.91 -23.18
N LEU A 12 -17.58 -34.59 -22.99
CA LEU A 12 -16.55 -33.95 -22.17
C LEU A 12 -16.70 -34.29 -20.68
N LEU A 13 -17.93 -34.26 -20.15
CA LEU A 13 -18.22 -34.63 -18.76
C LEU A 13 -17.94 -36.11 -18.51
N ARG A 14 -18.34 -37.00 -19.43
CA ARG A 14 -18.03 -38.44 -19.32
C ARG A 14 -16.53 -38.69 -19.34
N THR A 15 -15.80 -38.00 -20.21
CA THR A 15 -14.33 -38.13 -20.32
C THR A 15 -13.65 -37.60 -19.06
N PHE A 16 -14.10 -36.48 -18.51
CA PHE A 16 -13.62 -35.93 -17.23
C PHE A 16 -13.89 -36.86 -16.04
N LEU A 17 -15.07 -37.46 -15.98
CA LEU A 17 -15.46 -38.37 -14.89
C LEU A 17 -14.74 -39.72 -14.98
N THR A 18 -14.40 -40.19 -16.19
CA THR A 18 -13.71 -41.48 -16.39
C THR A 18 -12.20 -41.34 -16.31
N ASN A 19 -11.65 -40.20 -16.76
CA ASN A 19 -10.23 -39.89 -16.69
C ASN A 19 -10.04 -38.36 -16.58
N PRO A 20 -10.02 -37.79 -15.37
CA PRO A 20 -9.92 -36.35 -15.19
C PRO A 20 -8.64 -35.78 -15.80
N ALA A 21 -7.54 -36.55 -15.78
CA ALA A 21 -6.25 -36.15 -16.32
C ALA A 21 -6.29 -35.92 -17.84
N ALA A 22 -7.15 -36.62 -18.59
CA ALA A 22 -7.21 -36.53 -20.04
C ALA A 22 -7.61 -35.14 -20.58
N LEU A 23 -8.30 -34.32 -19.77
CA LEU A 23 -8.57 -32.91 -20.10
C LEU A 23 -7.46 -31.96 -19.64
N PHE A 24 -6.76 -32.29 -18.56
CA PHE A 24 -5.69 -31.45 -18.03
C PHE A 24 -4.40 -31.56 -18.83
N THR A 25 -4.04 -32.74 -19.34
CA THR A 25 -2.81 -32.94 -20.13
C THR A 25 -2.73 -32.03 -21.36
N PRO A 26 -3.73 -31.98 -22.26
CA PRO A 26 -3.67 -31.08 -23.43
C PRO A 26 -3.71 -29.60 -23.05
N ALA A 27 -4.39 -29.24 -21.96
CA ALA A 27 -4.41 -27.86 -21.46
C ALA A 27 -3.04 -27.44 -20.87
N LEU A 28 -2.38 -28.35 -20.17
CA LEU A 28 -1.01 -28.17 -19.65
C LEU A 28 0.01 -28.10 -20.79
N ASP A 29 -0.12 -28.95 -21.81
CA ASP A 29 0.74 -28.94 -22.99
C ASP A 29 0.58 -27.63 -23.80
N ALA A 30 -0.64 -27.15 -23.97
CA ALA A 30 -0.90 -25.85 -24.60
C ALA A 30 -0.35 -24.69 -23.76
N GLY A 31 -0.51 -24.74 -22.43
CA GLY A 31 0.02 -23.73 -21.51
C GLY A 31 1.55 -23.68 -21.48
N THR A 32 2.21 -24.84 -21.51
CA THR A 32 3.67 -24.95 -21.55
C THR A 32 4.25 -24.54 -22.91
N ALA A 33 3.59 -24.85 -24.02
CA ALA A 33 3.97 -24.37 -25.35
C ALA A 33 3.86 -22.84 -25.48
N PHE A 34 2.80 -22.25 -24.91
CA PHE A 34 2.64 -20.79 -24.86
C PHE A 34 3.69 -20.13 -23.97
N LEU A 35 3.92 -20.69 -22.78
CA LEU A 35 4.94 -20.19 -21.85
C LEU A 35 6.34 -20.24 -22.47
N THR A 36 6.75 -21.35 -23.08
CA THR A 36 8.09 -21.46 -23.70
C THR A 36 8.28 -20.51 -24.88
N THR A 37 7.23 -20.24 -25.66
CA THR A 37 7.29 -19.32 -26.80
C THR A 37 7.28 -17.85 -26.39
N ALA A 38 6.50 -17.49 -25.36
CA ALA A 38 6.31 -16.11 -24.92
C ALA A 38 7.24 -15.70 -23.76
N TRP A 39 7.92 -16.65 -23.12
CA TRP A 39 8.88 -16.42 -22.04
C TRP A 39 9.94 -15.34 -22.34
N PRO A 40 10.54 -15.27 -23.55
CA PRO A 40 11.57 -14.28 -23.86
C PRO A 40 11.10 -12.84 -23.72
N TRP A 41 9.79 -12.60 -23.83
CA TRP A 41 9.18 -11.27 -23.74
C TRP A 41 8.52 -11.02 -22.38
N ILE A 42 7.88 -12.04 -21.79
CA ILE A 42 7.21 -11.92 -20.48
C ILE A 42 8.24 -11.72 -19.36
N ALA A 43 9.36 -12.44 -19.38
CA ALA A 43 10.37 -12.33 -18.33
C ALA A 43 10.97 -10.91 -18.22
N PRO A 44 11.50 -10.29 -19.29
CA PRO A 44 12.07 -8.94 -19.18
C PRO A 44 11.00 -7.88 -18.88
N THR A 45 9.79 -8.00 -19.44
CA THR A 45 8.71 -7.04 -19.16
C THR A 45 8.24 -7.12 -17.71
N ALA A 46 8.13 -8.32 -17.15
CA ALA A 46 7.83 -8.51 -15.73
C ALA A 46 8.94 -7.95 -14.83
N VAL A 47 10.21 -8.22 -15.17
CA VAL A 47 11.36 -7.69 -14.40
C VAL A 47 11.41 -6.17 -14.45
N ILE A 48 11.21 -5.55 -15.62
CA ILE A 48 11.17 -4.09 -15.78
C ILE A 48 9.98 -3.50 -15.03
N GLY A 49 8.80 -4.12 -15.14
CA GLY A 49 7.58 -3.67 -14.45
C GLY A 49 7.76 -3.70 -12.94
N VAL A 50 8.19 -4.84 -12.39
CA VAL A 50 8.44 -5.00 -10.95
C VAL A 50 9.56 -4.08 -10.48
N GLY A 51 10.68 -4.03 -11.21
CA GLY A 51 11.80 -3.15 -10.91
C GLY A 51 11.40 -1.67 -10.91
N GLY A 52 10.59 -1.26 -11.89
CA GLY A 52 10.04 0.08 -11.99
C GLY A 52 9.12 0.43 -10.83
N VAL A 53 8.20 -0.46 -10.46
CA VAL A 53 7.29 -0.27 -9.30
C VAL A 53 8.08 -0.15 -8.00
N LEU A 54 9.05 -1.05 -7.76
CA LEU A 54 9.88 -1.02 -6.57
C LEU A 54 10.79 0.21 -6.52
N GLY A 55 11.39 0.58 -7.66
CA GLY A 55 12.21 1.79 -7.80
C GLY A 55 11.41 3.05 -7.51
N LEU A 56 10.22 3.19 -8.13
CA LEU A 56 9.32 4.31 -7.91
C LEU A 56 8.89 4.39 -6.44
N ARG A 57 8.47 3.26 -5.85
CA ARG A 57 8.13 3.18 -4.42
C ARG A 57 9.28 3.66 -3.54
N ARG A 58 10.51 3.23 -3.81
CA ARG A 58 11.71 3.61 -3.04
C ARG A 58 12.03 5.09 -3.20
N ILE A 59 11.94 5.64 -4.40
CA ILE A 59 12.16 7.07 -4.66
C ILE A 59 11.12 7.92 -3.94
N VAL A 60 9.84 7.58 -4.08
CA VAL A 60 8.74 8.28 -3.40
C VAL A 60 8.93 8.23 -1.88
N HIS A 61 9.23 7.05 -1.33
CA HIS A 61 9.49 6.89 0.10
C HIS A 61 10.68 7.76 0.55
N ARG A 62 11.79 7.75 -0.18
CA ARG A 62 12.98 8.55 0.15
C ARG A 62 12.71 10.05 0.05
N ARG A 63 11.97 10.51 -0.97
CA ARG A 63 11.60 11.92 -1.11
C ARG A 63 10.70 12.37 0.02
N ARG A 64 9.69 11.56 0.39
CA ARG A 64 8.82 11.81 1.55
C ARG A 64 9.61 11.87 2.84
N GLN A 65 10.48 10.88 3.09
CA GLN A 65 11.33 10.88 4.28
C GLN A 65 12.20 12.13 4.36
N ARG A 66 12.86 12.51 3.26
CA ARG A 66 13.69 13.72 3.21
C ARG A 66 12.85 14.96 3.48
N ALA A 67 11.70 15.12 2.83
CA ALA A 67 10.82 16.26 3.05
C ALA A 67 10.30 16.36 4.48
N LEU A 68 10.03 15.22 5.14
CA LEU A 68 9.60 15.19 6.55
C LEU A 68 10.74 15.49 7.52
N THR A 69 11.98 15.11 7.19
CA THR A 69 13.15 15.42 8.03
C THR A 69 13.72 16.82 7.78
N GLN A 70 13.58 17.36 6.56
CA GLN A 70 14.06 18.68 6.19
C GLN A 70 13.11 19.73 6.78
N GLY A 71 13.53 20.37 7.86
CA GLY A 71 12.71 21.34 8.60
C GLY A 71 11.92 20.73 9.75
N ALA A 72 12.24 19.50 10.18
CA ALA A 72 11.76 18.98 11.45
C ALA A 72 12.39 19.80 12.58
N HIS A 73 11.55 20.46 13.38
CA HIS A 73 11.96 21.21 14.56
C HIS A 73 11.40 20.52 15.80
N LEU A 74 12.24 20.35 16.82
CA LEU A 74 11.81 19.89 18.14
C LEU A 74 11.57 21.13 19.00
N VAL A 75 10.31 21.37 19.38
CA VAL A 75 9.93 22.51 20.21
C VAL A 75 9.62 22.00 21.62
N THR A 76 10.33 22.53 22.61
CA THR A 76 10.00 22.27 24.03
C THR A 76 8.96 23.29 24.47
N VAL A 77 7.76 22.80 24.81
CA VAL A 77 6.67 23.64 25.28
C VAL A 77 6.69 23.60 26.80
N LEU A 78 7.04 24.73 27.42
CA LEU A 78 6.90 24.88 28.86
C LEU A 78 5.43 24.99 29.21
N ALA A 79 5.00 24.19 30.20
CA ALA A 79 3.63 24.26 30.69
C ALA A 79 3.40 25.66 31.30
N PRO A 80 2.39 26.41 30.82
CA PRO A 80 2.04 27.68 31.45
C PRO A 80 1.56 27.44 32.88
N PRO A 81 1.80 28.38 33.82
CA PRO A 81 1.48 28.21 35.25
C PRO A 81 -0.03 28.08 35.51
N THR A 82 -0.87 28.52 34.56
CA THR A 82 -2.32 28.32 34.58
C THR A 82 -2.78 27.75 33.24
N VAL A 83 -3.55 26.67 33.28
CA VAL A 83 -4.14 26.05 32.10
C VAL A 83 -5.57 26.59 31.93
N PRO A 84 -5.91 27.22 30.78
CA PRO A 84 -7.28 27.67 30.54
C PRO A 84 -8.25 26.49 30.44
N GLU A 85 -9.47 26.65 30.96
CA GLU A 85 -10.50 25.60 30.96
C GLU A 85 -10.80 25.03 29.56
N ARG A 86 -10.67 25.85 28.51
CA ARG A 86 -10.89 25.45 27.10
C ARG A 86 -9.61 25.21 26.31
N GLY A 87 -8.44 25.26 26.94
CA GLY A 87 -7.14 25.14 26.26
C GLY A 87 -7.02 23.86 25.44
N GLY A 88 -7.48 22.73 25.98
CA GLY A 88 -7.46 21.45 25.28
C GLY A 88 -8.33 21.39 24.02
N GLN A 89 -9.52 22.01 24.05
CA GLN A 89 -10.40 22.07 22.87
C GLN A 89 -9.79 22.92 21.76
N VAL A 90 -9.21 24.06 22.11
CA VAL A 90 -8.54 24.93 21.13
C VAL A 90 -7.33 24.23 20.52
N LEU A 91 -6.52 23.55 21.34
CA LEU A 91 -5.38 22.76 20.86
C LEU A 91 -5.83 21.70 19.84
N TRP A 92 -6.85 20.90 20.17
CA TRP A 92 -7.36 19.87 19.26
C TRP A 92 -7.98 20.43 17.99
N ALA A 93 -8.68 21.58 18.06
CA ALA A 93 -9.22 22.26 16.90
C ALA A 93 -8.11 22.73 15.94
N GLN A 94 -7.02 23.28 16.48
CA GLN A 94 -5.85 23.68 15.68
C GLN A 94 -5.13 22.47 15.09
N LEU A 95 -4.91 21.41 15.88
CA LEU A 95 -4.24 20.19 15.43
C LEU A 95 -5.03 19.50 14.28
N SER A 96 -6.34 19.39 14.43
CA SER A 96 -7.22 18.83 13.40
C SER A 96 -7.32 19.74 12.17
N GLY A 97 -7.23 21.06 12.34
CA GLY A 97 -7.10 22.02 11.24
C GLY A 97 -5.85 21.81 10.40
N LEU A 98 -4.70 21.58 11.06
CA LEU A 98 -3.42 21.26 10.39
C LEU A 98 -3.48 19.94 9.61
N LEU A 99 -4.27 18.98 10.07
CA LEU A 99 -4.45 17.67 9.40
C LEU A 99 -5.46 17.71 8.24
N ARG A 100 -6.21 18.82 8.07
CA ARG A 100 -7.40 18.89 7.21
C ARG A 100 -7.16 18.97 5.70
N PRO A 101 -6.06 19.52 5.14
CA PRO A 101 -5.83 19.47 3.70
C PRO A 101 -5.43 18.04 3.27
N TRP A 102 -6.44 17.19 3.11
CA TRP A 102 -6.29 15.79 2.71
C TRP A 102 -5.52 15.61 1.39
N TYR A 103 -5.56 16.61 0.50
CA TYR A 103 -4.84 16.62 -0.77
C TYR A 103 -3.32 16.81 -0.58
N GLN A 104 -2.89 17.55 0.44
CA GLN A 104 -1.47 17.68 0.78
C GLN A 104 -0.91 16.33 1.27
N ARG A 105 -1.75 15.52 1.93
CA ARG A 105 -1.38 14.16 2.34
C ARG A 105 -1.05 13.25 1.16
N LEU A 106 -1.75 13.40 0.03
CA LEU A 106 -1.44 12.68 -1.21
C LEU A 106 -0.13 13.17 -1.85
N LEU A 107 0.06 14.48 -1.91
CA LEU A 107 1.17 15.11 -2.64
C LEU A 107 2.52 15.07 -1.87
N HIS A 108 2.51 15.36 -0.57
CA HIS A 108 3.73 15.58 0.23
C HIS A 108 4.00 14.46 1.24
N GLY A 109 3.06 13.55 1.44
CA GLY A 109 3.11 12.53 2.50
C GLY A 109 2.36 12.96 3.76
N GLN A 110 2.39 12.13 4.80
CA GLN A 110 1.68 12.41 6.04
C GLN A 110 2.53 13.32 6.93
N PRO A 111 2.04 14.50 7.35
CA PRO A 111 2.72 15.27 8.40
C PRO A 111 2.66 14.44 9.69
N HIS A 112 3.83 14.09 10.22
CA HIS A 112 3.95 13.33 11.46
C HIS A 112 4.24 14.31 12.58
N LEU A 113 3.33 14.40 13.54
CA LEU A 113 3.52 15.13 14.78
C LEU A 113 3.70 14.09 15.88
N ALA A 114 4.81 14.18 16.60
CA ALA A 114 5.14 13.28 17.70
C ALA A 114 5.16 14.08 18.99
N PHE A 115 4.64 13.52 20.08
CA PHE A 115 4.73 14.12 21.40
C PHE A 115 5.69 13.29 22.25
N GLU A 116 6.71 13.93 22.81
CA GLU A 116 7.60 13.32 23.81
C GLU A 116 7.24 13.87 25.20
N TYR A 117 6.98 12.97 26.14
CA TYR A 117 6.69 13.29 27.53
C TYR A 117 7.86 12.81 28.39
N ALA A 118 8.54 13.75 29.04
CA ALA A 118 9.61 13.46 29.97
C ALA A 118 9.21 13.93 31.38
N TRP A 119 9.12 13.00 32.32
CA TRP A 119 8.96 13.30 33.74
C TRP A 119 10.33 13.44 34.41
N THR A 120 10.55 14.56 35.07
CA THR A 120 11.72 14.83 35.91
C THR A 120 11.27 15.17 37.34
N SER A 121 12.23 15.27 38.27
CA SER A 121 11.95 15.72 39.64
C SER A 121 11.37 17.14 39.70
N ASP A 122 11.60 17.96 38.66
CA ASP A 122 11.13 19.34 38.56
C ASP A 122 9.78 19.48 37.84
N GLY A 123 9.24 18.40 37.26
CA GLY A 123 7.91 18.41 36.63
C GLY A 123 7.81 17.61 35.33
N LEU A 124 6.76 17.90 34.55
CA LEU A 124 6.49 17.29 33.24
C LEU A 124 6.96 18.23 32.12
N THR A 125 7.86 17.74 31.27
CA THR A 125 8.28 18.43 30.03
C THR A 125 7.59 17.78 28.83
N VAL A 126 6.99 18.60 27.97
CA VAL A 126 6.36 18.17 26.71
C VAL A 126 7.15 18.72 25.54
N ARG A 127 7.48 17.86 24.58
CA ARG A 127 8.14 18.24 23.31
C ARG A 127 7.33 17.77 22.12
N VAL A 128 7.38 18.53 21.03
CA VAL A 128 6.65 18.29 19.78
C VAL A 128 7.54 18.53 18.58
#